data_AF-A0A1F3SLP3-F1
#
_entry.id   AF-A0A1F3SLP3-F1
#
_cell.length_a   1.000
_cell.length_b   1.000
_cell.length_c   1.000
_cell.angle_alpha   90.00
_cell.angle_beta   90.00
_cell.angle_gamma   90.00
#
_symmetry.space_group_name_H-M   'P 1'
#
loop_
_entity.id
_entity.type
_entity.pdbx_description
1 polymer ?
#
loop_
_entity_poly.entity_id
_entity_poly.type
_entity_poly.pdbx_seq_one_letter_code
_entity_poly.pdbx_strand_id
1 'polypeptide(L)'
;MLLEPEKFRLVVLDYPLHMIDEPFVRDLFCKMIKIKHVGYMTAYHPDVVPFDKTDFVGTHVTLCIENKKVFTPIFTYKTISYDRCLKHVIEFPGLSLMKSDGDPSCVAKIETILLENHLYPHHVVFDSGWAQDVHVRFAKDAALKNALREIFIGCVVLQHQENDNTEVLGCGGKKVKTNLVLESMGFVPLGEHSTFFQSSLFGCEAVFFHCNQFSPFALACAVKAKQMWQEKLLIDGRKSSVRNAA
;
A
#
# COMPACT_ATOMS: atom_id res chain seq x y z
N MET A 1 16.15 -14.32 -22.22
CA MET A 1 16.30 -12.86 -22.18
C MET A 1 17.29 -12.58 -21.06
N LEU A 2 18.55 -12.31 -21.40
CA LEU A 2 19.59 -11.99 -20.43
C LEU A 2 19.33 -10.56 -19.98
N LEU A 3 18.89 -10.39 -18.73
CA LEU A 3 18.64 -9.10 -18.14
C LEU A 3 19.99 -8.39 -17.97
N GLU A 4 20.16 -7.22 -18.60
CA GLU A 4 21.10 -6.22 -18.08
C GLU A 4 20.84 -6.02 -16.57
N PRO A 5 21.82 -5.60 -15.76
CA PRO A 5 21.58 -5.38 -14.33
C PRO A 5 20.41 -4.40 -14.17
N GLU A 6 19.23 -4.92 -13.82
CA GLU A 6 18.01 -4.13 -13.70
C GLU A 6 18.21 -3.11 -12.59
N LYS A 7 18.08 -1.83 -12.92
CA LYS A 7 18.11 -0.79 -11.91
C LYS A 7 16.74 -0.72 -11.26
N PHE A 8 16.64 -1.25 -10.04
CA PHE A 8 15.44 -1.09 -9.22
C PHE A 8 15.37 0.33 -8.66
N ARG A 9 14.19 0.95 -8.76
CA ARG A 9 13.92 2.31 -8.27
C ARG A 9 12.66 2.33 -7.44
N LEU A 10 12.73 2.90 -6.25
CA LEU A 10 11.53 3.23 -5.48
C LEU A 10 10.93 4.53 -5.98
N VAL A 11 9.62 4.52 -6.21
CA VAL A 11 8.82 5.69 -6.58
C VAL A 11 7.70 5.84 -5.55
N VAL A 12 7.56 7.04 -5.01
CA VAL A 12 6.47 7.42 -4.11
C VAL A 12 5.64 8.48 -4.83
N LEU A 13 4.43 8.13 -5.20
CA LEU A 13 3.46 9.03 -5.79
C LEU A 13 2.43 9.41 -4.73
N ASP A 14 2.55 10.63 -4.23
CA ASP A 14 1.67 11.17 -3.20
C ASP A 14 0.64 12.11 -3.83
N TYR A 15 -0.63 11.86 -3.52
CA TYR A 15 -1.75 12.70 -3.93
C TYR A 15 -1.90 12.87 -5.46
N PRO A 16 -2.06 11.77 -6.23
CA PRO A 16 -2.11 11.82 -7.70
C PRO A 16 -3.09 12.83 -8.29
N LEU A 17 -4.23 13.05 -7.63
CA LEU A 17 -5.29 13.96 -8.09
C LEU A 17 -4.78 15.37 -8.43
N HIS A 18 -3.79 15.87 -7.68
CA HIS A 18 -3.26 17.22 -7.89
C HIS A 18 -2.29 17.34 -9.08
N MET A 19 -1.91 16.21 -9.69
CA MET A 19 -0.95 16.17 -10.80
C MET A 19 -1.48 15.32 -11.95
N ILE A 20 -2.79 15.10 -12.04
CA ILE A 20 -3.38 14.19 -13.03
C ILE A 20 -3.17 14.68 -14.49
N ASP A 21 -2.96 15.98 -14.65
CA ASP A 21 -2.68 16.60 -15.95
C ASP A 21 -1.23 16.40 -16.40
N GLU A 22 -0.31 16.11 -15.47
CA GLU A 22 1.10 15.85 -15.78
C GLU A 22 1.24 14.51 -16.51
N PRO A 23 1.69 14.49 -17.79
CA PRO A 23 1.69 13.26 -18.60
C PRO A 23 2.49 12.11 -17.96
N PHE A 24 3.59 12.44 -17.29
CA PHE A 24 4.42 11.48 -16.57
C PHE A 24 3.67 10.84 -15.38
N VAL A 25 2.97 11.65 -14.59
CA VAL A 25 2.20 11.16 -13.44
C VAL A 25 1.03 10.31 -13.90
N ARG A 26 0.31 10.75 -14.94
CA ARG A 26 -0.79 9.99 -15.52
C ARG A 26 -0.34 8.62 -16.01
N ASP A 27 0.74 8.54 -16.78
CA ASP A 27 1.29 7.27 -17.26
C ASP A 27 1.70 6.35 -16.09
N LEU A 28 2.45 6.87 -15.13
CA LEU A 28 2.90 6.11 -13.97
C LEU A 28 1.72 5.62 -13.10
N PHE A 29 0.75 6.48 -12.83
CA PHE A 29 -0.43 6.14 -12.06
C PHE A 29 -1.26 5.06 -12.77
N CYS A 30 -1.49 5.18 -14.08
CA CYS A 30 -2.15 4.14 -14.87
C CYS A 30 -1.40 2.80 -14.80
N LYS A 31 -0.07 2.81 -14.80
CA LYS A 31 0.74 1.58 -14.61
C LYS A 31 0.59 0.99 -13.21
N MET A 32 0.54 1.83 -12.16
CA MET A 32 0.28 1.39 -10.78
C MET A 32 -1.12 0.78 -10.62
N ILE A 33 -2.14 1.35 -11.26
CA ILE A 33 -3.48 0.77 -11.28
C ILE A 33 -3.50 -0.55 -12.06
N LYS A 34 -2.80 -0.61 -13.21
CA LYS A 34 -2.71 -1.82 -14.04
C LYS A 34 -2.10 -3.00 -13.29
N ILE A 35 -1.01 -2.82 -12.56
CA ILE A 35 -0.40 -3.91 -11.77
C ILE A 35 -1.35 -4.40 -10.67
N LYS A 36 -2.11 -3.51 -10.00
CA LYS A 36 -3.16 -3.93 -9.04
C LYS A 36 -4.23 -4.76 -9.73
N HIS A 37 -4.77 -4.28 -10.84
CA HIS A 37 -5.79 -5.00 -11.60
C HIS A 37 -5.32 -6.39 -12.03
N VAL A 38 -4.16 -6.49 -12.69
CA VAL A 38 -3.60 -7.78 -13.14
C VAL A 38 -3.28 -8.70 -11.96
N GLY A 39 -2.72 -8.17 -10.88
CA GLY A 39 -2.38 -8.95 -9.69
C GLY A 39 -3.63 -9.53 -9.01
N TYR A 40 -4.66 -8.71 -8.81
CA TYR A 40 -5.90 -9.13 -8.17
C TYR A 40 -6.72 -10.04 -9.06
N MET A 41 -6.83 -9.78 -10.37
CA MET A 41 -7.62 -10.64 -11.26
C MET A 41 -7.03 -12.05 -11.37
N THR A 42 -5.69 -12.14 -11.37
CA THR A 42 -4.96 -13.41 -11.37
C THR A 42 -5.11 -14.15 -10.04
N ALA A 43 -5.20 -13.41 -8.93
CA ALA A 43 -5.28 -13.98 -7.59
C ALA A 43 -6.70 -14.38 -7.18
N TYR A 44 -7.71 -13.57 -7.51
CA TYR A 44 -9.05 -13.64 -6.92
C TYR A 44 -10.09 -14.04 -7.96
N HIS A 45 -10.50 -13.09 -8.81
CA HIS A 45 -11.54 -13.27 -9.82
C HIS A 45 -11.35 -12.26 -10.97
N PRO A 46 -11.68 -12.59 -12.24
CA PRO A 46 -11.52 -11.69 -13.38
C PRO A 46 -12.23 -10.33 -13.23
N ASP A 47 -13.39 -10.32 -12.58
CA ASP A 47 -14.23 -9.11 -12.41
C ASP A 47 -13.92 -8.31 -11.14
N VAL A 48 -12.79 -8.56 -10.49
CA VAL A 48 -12.38 -7.80 -9.31
C VAL A 48 -11.96 -6.37 -9.67
N VAL A 49 -12.39 -5.41 -8.85
CA VAL A 49 -12.02 -3.98 -8.98
C VAL A 49 -11.16 -3.57 -7.78
N PRO A 50 -9.82 -3.58 -7.89
CA PRO A 50 -8.92 -3.40 -6.74
C PRO A 50 -8.50 -1.94 -6.51
N PHE A 51 -9.33 -0.99 -6.93
CA PHE A 51 -9.08 0.44 -6.80
C PHE A 51 -10.39 1.20 -6.58
N ASP A 52 -10.30 2.33 -5.91
CA ASP A 52 -11.44 3.19 -5.58
C ASP A 52 -11.02 4.67 -5.56
N LYS A 53 -11.90 5.55 -5.08
CA LYS A 53 -11.64 7.00 -4.98
C LYS A 53 -10.40 7.34 -4.15
N THR A 54 -10.00 6.50 -3.19
CA THR A 54 -8.81 6.73 -2.36
C THR A 54 -7.51 6.53 -3.12
N ASP A 55 -7.52 5.82 -4.26
CA ASP A 55 -6.34 5.75 -5.13
C ASP A 55 -5.96 7.12 -5.69
N PHE A 56 -6.87 8.08 -5.79
CA PHE A 56 -6.55 9.43 -6.29
C PHE A 56 -5.96 10.36 -5.24
N VAL A 57 -6.15 10.07 -3.95
CA VAL A 57 -5.77 10.98 -2.84
C VAL A 57 -4.82 10.34 -1.81
N GLY A 58 -4.60 9.02 -1.91
CA GLY A 58 -3.64 8.28 -1.11
C GLY A 58 -2.20 8.45 -1.59
N THR A 59 -1.28 7.82 -0.86
CA THR A 59 0.13 7.69 -1.21
C THR A 59 0.37 6.30 -1.78
N HIS A 60 0.94 6.22 -2.97
CA HIS A 60 1.35 4.95 -3.60
C HIS A 60 2.86 4.81 -3.47
N VAL A 61 3.30 3.70 -2.89
CA VAL A 61 4.71 3.34 -2.80
C VAL A 61 4.93 2.15 -3.71
N THR A 62 5.83 2.33 -4.68
CA THR A 62 6.03 1.34 -5.73
C THR A 62 7.51 1.10 -5.98
N LEU A 63 7.88 -0.18 -6.03
CA LEU A 63 9.18 -0.58 -6.54
C LEU A 63 9.05 -0.79 -8.05
N CYS A 64 9.93 -0.16 -8.83
CA CYS A 64 9.94 -0.23 -10.28
C CYS A 64 11.24 -0.82 -10.81
N ILE A 65 11.16 -1.41 -12.00
CA ILE A 65 12.30 -1.55 -12.90
C ILE A 65 12.43 -0.24 -13.69
N GLU A 66 13.60 0.39 -13.66
CA GLU A 66 13.91 1.61 -14.41
C GLU A 66 14.68 1.27 -15.70
N ASN A 67 14.13 1.63 -16.86
CA ASN A 67 14.81 1.55 -18.15
C ASN A 67 14.66 2.87 -18.91
N LYS A 68 15.76 3.61 -19.11
CA LYS A 68 15.77 4.89 -19.84
C LYS A 68 14.66 5.87 -19.38
N LYS A 69 14.50 6.03 -18.05
CA LYS A 69 13.44 6.85 -17.40
C LYS A 69 12.01 6.31 -17.54
N VAL A 70 11.83 5.13 -18.11
CA VAL A 70 10.57 4.39 -18.04
C VAL A 70 10.56 3.59 -16.76
N PHE A 71 9.53 3.81 -15.94
CA PHE A 71 9.32 3.08 -14.70
C PHE A 71 8.22 2.05 -14.90
N THR A 72 8.56 0.78 -14.68
CA THR A 72 7.62 -0.35 -14.71
C THR A 72 7.44 -0.88 -13.29
N PRO A 73 6.27 -0.65 -12.66
CA PRO A 73 6.00 -1.16 -11.32
C PRO A 73 6.12 -2.69 -11.27
N ILE A 74 6.74 -3.19 -10.20
CA ILE A 74 6.83 -4.62 -9.88
C ILE A 74 6.26 -4.95 -8.50
N PHE A 75 6.23 -3.98 -7.59
CA PHE A 75 5.47 -4.02 -6.36
C PHE A 75 4.75 -2.69 -6.17
N THR A 76 3.57 -2.73 -5.56
CA THR A 76 2.82 -1.53 -5.18
C THR A 76 2.00 -1.79 -3.94
N TYR A 77 1.88 -0.78 -3.09
CA TYR A 77 0.85 -0.68 -2.09
C TYR A 77 0.41 0.79 -2.00
N LYS A 78 -0.79 0.98 -1.45
CA LYS A 78 -1.39 2.29 -1.19
C LYS A 78 -1.57 2.43 0.32
N THR A 79 -1.28 3.61 0.83
CA THR A 79 -1.68 4.03 2.17
C THR A 79 -2.52 5.30 2.09
N ILE A 80 -3.52 5.42 2.96
CA ILE A 80 -4.32 6.64 3.10
C ILE A 80 -4.54 6.92 4.58
N SER A 81 -4.31 8.17 4.97
CA SER A 81 -4.50 8.64 6.34
C SER A 81 -5.93 9.09 6.61
N TYR A 82 -6.33 9.04 7.88
CA TYR A 82 -7.68 9.40 8.28
C TYR A 82 -7.96 10.90 8.08
N ASP A 83 -6.98 11.79 8.28
CA ASP A 83 -7.09 13.22 7.97
C ASP A 83 -7.41 13.47 6.48
N ARG A 84 -6.81 12.70 5.57
CA ARG A 84 -7.12 12.77 4.13
C ARG A 84 -8.53 12.30 3.83
N CYS A 85 -8.97 11.24 4.51
CA CYS A 85 -10.35 10.76 4.38
C CYS A 85 -11.35 11.86 4.80
N LEU A 86 -11.10 12.52 5.93
CA LEU A 86 -11.89 13.65 6.40
C LEU A 86 -11.89 14.82 5.39
N LYS A 87 -10.71 15.20 4.89
CA LYS A 87 -10.55 16.30 3.92
C LYS A 87 -11.35 16.09 2.62
N HIS A 88 -11.46 14.85 2.16
CA HIS A 88 -12.14 14.49 0.90
C HIS A 88 -13.54 13.93 1.09
N VAL A 89 -14.08 13.96 2.32
CA VAL A 89 -15.40 13.40 2.64
C VAL A 89 -15.50 11.93 2.20
N ILE A 90 -14.45 11.17 2.51
CA ILE A 90 -14.36 9.73 2.25
C ILE A 90 -14.47 9.03 3.60
N GLU A 91 -15.35 8.04 3.71
CA GLU A 91 -15.33 7.14 4.87
C GLU A 91 -13.98 6.41 4.92
N PHE A 92 -13.38 6.33 6.11
CA PHE A 92 -12.10 5.67 6.30
C PHE A 92 -12.17 4.22 5.79
N PRO A 93 -11.32 3.79 4.82
CA PRO A 93 -11.55 2.53 4.10
C PRO A 93 -11.59 1.29 4.98
N GLY A 94 -10.75 1.24 6.02
CA GLY A 94 -10.78 0.15 6.99
C GLY A 94 -12.13 0.02 7.72
N LEU A 95 -12.74 1.15 8.07
CA LEU A 95 -14.06 1.21 8.70
C LEU A 95 -15.15 0.77 7.72
N SER A 96 -15.11 1.30 6.48
CA SER A 96 -16.07 0.97 5.43
C SER A 96 -16.07 -0.52 5.10
N LEU A 97 -14.87 -1.12 5.00
CA LEU A 97 -14.69 -2.56 4.76
C LEU A 97 -15.32 -3.41 5.87
N MET A 98 -15.02 -3.09 7.13
CA MET A 98 -15.53 -3.87 8.26
C MET A 98 -17.02 -3.69 8.49
N LYS A 99 -17.59 -2.52 8.17
CA LYS A 99 -19.06 -2.33 8.20
C LYS A 99 -19.79 -3.16 7.15
N SER A 100 -19.15 -3.41 6.00
CA SER A 100 -19.73 -4.20 4.91
C SER A 100 -19.67 -5.70 5.19
N ASP A 101 -18.47 -6.20 5.50
CA ASP A 101 -18.17 -7.64 5.43
C ASP A 101 -17.72 -8.22 6.78
N GLY A 102 -17.48 -7.36 7.77
CA GLY A 102 -16.80 -7.69 9.02
C GLY A 102 -17.72 -7.85 10.23
N ASP A 103 -17.11 -8.25 11.35
CA ASP A 103 -17.81 -8.36 12.63
C ASP A 103 -17.98 -6.98 13.31
N PRO A 104 -19.16 -6.68 13.90
CA PRO A 104 -19.39 -5.41 14.61
C PRO A 104 -18.39 -5.09 15.72
N SER A 105 -17.80 -6.10 16.36
CA SER A 105 -16.76 -5.90 17.39
C SER A 105 -15.48 -5.31 16.81
N CYS A 106 -15.13 -5.65 15.57
CA CYS A 106 -14.00 -5.04 14.86
C CYS A 106 -14.33 -3.61 14.41
N VAL A 107 -15.58 -3.35 13.99
CA VAL A 107 -16.05 -1.99 13.66
C VAL A 107 -15.89 -1.08 14.88
N ALA A 108 -16.38 -1.51 16.05
CA ALA A 108 -16.27 -0.75 17.29
C ALA A 108 -14.80 -0.46 17.67
N LYS A 109 -13.88 -1.41 17.46
CA LYS A 109 -12.45 -1.19 17.71
C LYS A 109 -11.84 -0.15 16.78
N ILE A 110 -12.19 -0.17 15.49
CA ILE A 110 -11.73 0.85 14.54
C ILE A 110 -12.25 2.22 14.96
N GLU A 111 -13.53 2.32 15.33
CA GLU A 111 -14.13 3.56 15.80
C GLU A 111 -13.43 4.09 17.06
N THR A 112 -13.07 3.22 18.01
CA THR A 112 -12.26 3.59 19.18
C THR A 112 -10.89 4.15 18.77
N ILE A 113 -10.15 3.48 17.88
CA ILE A 113 -8.84 3.97 17.41
C ILE A 113 -8.97 5.34 16.75
N LEU A 114 -9.98 5.54 15.90
CA LEU A 114 -10.23 6.82 15.23
C LEU A 114 -10.61 7.91 16.24
N LEU A 115 -11.39 7.58 17.27
CA LEU A 115 -11.80 8.50 18.33
C LEU A 115 -10.61 8.88 19.22
N GLU A 116 -9.77 7.92 19.63
CA GLU A 116 -8.57 8.17 20.45
C GLU A 116 -7.57 9.08 19.71
N ASN A 117 -7.55 9.05 18.38
CA ASN A 117 -6.66 9.83 17.53
C ASN A 117 -7.34 11.04 16.85
N HIS A 118 -8.53 11.46 17.28
CA HIS A 118 -9.28 12.54 16.62
C HIS A 118 -8.54 13.90 16.57
N LEU A 119 -7.64 14.16 17.54
CA LEU A 119 -6.78 15.36 17.55
C LEU A 119 -5.57 15.25 16.61
N TYR A 120 -5.15 14.02 16.28
CA TYR A 120 -4.01 13.73 15.41
C TYR A 120 -4.41 12.70 14.33
N PRO A 121 -5.40 13.00 13.47
CA PRO A 121 -5.95 12.03 12.53
C PRO A 121 -4.96 11.58 11.44
N HIS A 122 -3.80 12.23 11.31
CA HIS A 122 -2.73 11.82 10.41
C HIS A 122 -1.92 10.62 10.94
N HIS A 123 -2.01 10.31 12.24
CA HIS A 123 -1.36 9.14 12.84
C HIS A 123 -2.05 7.83 12.46
N VAL A 124 -3.33 7.87 12.10
CA VAL A 124 -4.11 6.68 11.70
C VAL A 124 -4.12 6.54 10.19
N VAL A 125 -3.69 5.39 9.69
CA VAL A 125 -3.64 5.08 8.25
C VAL A 125 -4.22 3.71 7.94
N PHE A 126 -4.66 3.54 6.69
CA PHE A 126 -5.08 2.25 6.15
C PHE A 126 -4.24 1.85 4.94
N ASP A 127 -3.57 0.71 5.07
CA ASP A 127 -2.79 0.09 4.02
C ASP A 127 -3.62 -0.88 3.20
N SER A 128 -3.52 -0.75 1.88
CA SER A 128 -4.33 -1.52 0.93
C SER A 128 -3.66 -1.61 -0.44
N GLY A 129 -4.29 -2.34 -1.37
CA GLY A 129 -3.84 -2.39 -2.76
C GLY A 129 -2.47 -3.03 -2.95
N TRP A 130 -2.09 -3.96 -2.07
CA TRP A 130 -0.86 -4.74 -2.18
C TRP A 130 -0.89 -5.60 -3.44
N ALA A 131 -0.01 -5.32 -4.39
CA ALA A 131 0.11 -6.12 -5.61
C ALA A 131 1.57 -6.31 -6.02
N GLN A 132 1.82 -7.45 -6.66
CA GLN A 132 3.11 -7.85 -7.21
C GLN A 132 2.91 -8.24 -8.67
N ASP A 133 3.85 -7.82 -9.52
CA ASP A 133 3.85 -8.19 -10.92
C ASP A 133 3.96 -9.71 -11.08
N VAL A 134 3.18 -10.28 -12.00
CA VAL A 134 3.07 -11.73 -12.18
C VAL A 134 4.39 -12.36 -12.64
N HIS A 135 5.20 -11.64 -13.43
CA HIS A 135 6.49 -12.15 -13.89
C HIS A 135 7.49 -12.21 -12.75
N VAL A 136 7.47 -11.24 -11.83
CA VAL A 136 8.29 -11.28 -10.61
C VAL A 136 7.77 -12.36 -9.65
N ARG A 137 6.45 -12.51 -9.52
CA ARG A 137 5.84 -13.54 -8.65
C ARG A 137 6.24 -14.96 -9.06
N PHE A 138 6.25 -15.23 -10.35
CA PHE A 138 6.57 -16.55 -10.93
C PHE A 138 8.03 -16.69 -11.40
N ALA A 139 8.89 -15.70 -11.10
CA ALA A 139 10.32 -15.81 -11.36
C ALA A 139 10.93 -17.01 -10.64
N LYS A 140 11.84 -17.72 -11.31
CA LYS A 140 12.52 -18.91 -10.76
C LYS A 140 13.54 -18.57 -9.67
N ASP A 141 14.06 -17.35 -9.67
CA ASP A 141 15.04 -16.90 -8.68
C ASP A 141 14.36 -16.55 -7.35
N ALA A 142 14.33 -17.52 -6.45
CA ALA A 142 13.78 -17.35 -5.12
C ALA A 142 14.57 -16.36 -4.26
N ALA A 143 15.89 -16.24 -4.46
CA ALA A 143 16.74 -15.35 -3.69
C ALA A 143 16.43 -13.89 -4.05
N LEU A 144 16.38 -13.57 -5.35
CA LEU A 144 16.00 -12.25 -5.83
C LEU A 144 14.59 -11.86 -5.35
N LYS A 145 13.62 -12.77 -5.47
CA LYS A 145 12.24 -12.52 -5.03
C LYS A 145 12.16 -12.21 -3.53
N ASN A 146 12.88 -12.96 -2.71
CA ASN A 146 12.92 -12.72 -1.27
C ASN A 146 13.59 -11.39 -0.94
N ALA A 147 14.71 -11.07 -1.61
CA ALA A 147 15.39 -9.79 -1.44
C ALA A 147 14.49 -8.60 -1.81
N LEU A 148 13.79 -8.66 -2.95
CA LEU A 148 12.86 -7.62 -3.37
C LEU A 148 11.70 -7.46 -2.37
N ARG A 149 11.16 -8.57 -1.85
CA ARG A 149 10.10 -8.53 -0.83
C ARG A 149 10.60 -7.88 0.46
N GLU A 150 11.79 -8.23 0.95
CA GLU A 150 12.38 -7.61 2.14
C GLU A 150 12.63 -6.12 1.93
N ILE A 151 13.18 -5.72 0.78
CA ILE A 151 13.36 -4.31 0.43
C ILE A 151 12.01 -3.59 0.47
N PHE A 152 10.97 -4.17 -0.15
CA PHE A 152 9.66 -3.55 -0.21
C PHE A 152 9.00 -3.42 1.17
N ILE A 153 9.10 -4.44 2.03
CA ILE A 153 8.68 -4.37 3.45
C ILE A 153 9.42 -3.23 4.15
N GLY A 154 10.74 -3.13 3.95
CA GLY A 154 11.55 -2.07 4.54
C GLY A 154 11.10 -0.67 4.11
N CYS A 155 10.75 -0.49 2.84
CA CYS A 155 10.18 0.76 2.34
C CYS A 155 8.81 1.09 2.95
N VAL A 156 7.97 0.08 3.22
CA VAL A 156 6.68 0.29 3.90
C VAL A 156 6.91 0.83 5.32
N VAL A 157 7.80 0.20 6.09
CA VAL A 157 8.17 0.67 7.43
C VAL A 157 8.69 2.10 7.42
N LEU A 158 9.62 2.41 6.50
CA LEU A 158 10.21 3.75 6.40
C LEU A 158 9.17 4.81 6.00
N GLN A 159 8.19 4.47 5.16
CA GLN A 159 7.07 5.36 4.84
C GLN A 159 6.29 5.73 6.09
N HIS A 160 5.92 4.76 6.93
CA HIS A 160 5.15 5.04 8.15
C HIS A 160 5.97 5.81 9.19
N GLN A 161 7.26 5.48 9.34
CA GLN A 161 8.16 6.21 10.24
C GLN A 161 8.38 7.67 9.80
N GLU A 162 8.53 7.93 8.50
CA GLU A 162 8.72 9.29 7.96
C GLU A 162 7.45 10.16 8.10
N ASN A 163 6.26 9.54 8.18
CA ASN A 163 4.98 10.25 8.29
C ASN A 163 4.34 10.18 9.68
N ASP A 164 5.08 9.70 10.68
CA ASP A 164 4.61 9.55 12.07
C ASP A 164 3.27 8.80 12.18
N ASN A 165 3.12 7.72 11.41
CA ASN A 165 1.91 6.89 11.48
C ASN A 165 2.05 5.89 12.63
N THR A 166 1.37 6.16 13.74
CA THR A 166 1.41 5.31 14.94
C THR A 166 0.34 4.22 14.95
N GLU A 167 -0.73 4.37 14.14
CA GLU A 167 -1.84 3.43 14.07
C GLU A 167 -2.05 2.96 12.62
N VAL A 168 -1.43 1.84 12.26
CA VAL A 168 -1.51 1.29 10.89
C VAL A 168 -2.53 0.16 10.86
N LEU A 169 -3.61 0.35 10.10
CA LEU A 169 -4.64 -0.66 9.87
C LEU A 169 -4.44 -1.27 8.47
N GLY A 170 -4.79 -2.53 8.29
CA GLY A 170 -4.63 -3.19 7.00
C GLY A 170 -5.45 -4.47 6.88
N CYS A 171 -5.56 -4.98 5.65
CA CYS A 171 -6.27 -6.23 5.38
C CYS A 171 -5.38 -7.17 4.55
N GLY A 172 -5.24 -8.41 5.03
CA GLY A 172 -4.45 -9.45 4.38
C GLY A 172 -5.31 -10.61 3.90
N GLY A 173 -5.39 -10.82 2.58
CA GLY A 173 -6.05 -11.99 2.01
C GLY A 173 -5.26 -13.29 2.26
N LYS A 174 -5.92 -14.33 2.77
CA LYS A 174 -5.28 -15.64 3.06
C LYS A 174 -4.89 -16.39 1.79
N LYS A 175 -5.70 -16.29 0.72
CA LYS A 175 -5.47 -16.95 -0.57
C LYS A 175 -4.09 -16.64 -1.18
N VAL A 176 -3.63 -15.39 -1.05
CA VAL A 176 -2.33 -14.93 -1.55
C VAL A 176 -1.28 -14.77 -0.47
N LYS A 177 -1.59 -15.16 0.77
CA LYS A 177 -0.70 -15.11 1.93
C LYS A 177 -0.23 -13.69 2.28
N THR A 178 -1.01 -12.66 1.94
CA THR A 178 -0.71 -11.28 2.36
C THR A 178 -0.83 -11.17 3.89
N ASN A 179 -1.73 -11.94 4.51
CA ASN A 179 -1.82 -12.02 5.98
C ASN A 179 -0.49 -12.42 6.63
N LEU A 180 0.25 -13.39 6.07
CA LEU A 180 1.54 -13.81 6.60
C LEU A 180 2.62 -12.72 6.45
N VAL A 181 2.53 -11.90 5.39
CA VAL A 181 3.42 -10.76 5.20
C VAL A 181 3.15 -9.71 6.29
N LEU A 182 1.89 -9.36 6.52
CA LEU A 182 1.50 -8.40 7.57
C LEU A 182 1.91 -8.91 8.96
N GLU A 183 1.63 -10.17 9.28
CA GLU A 183 2.05 -10.80 10.54
C GLU A 183 3.58 -10.71 10.73
N SER A 184 4.35 -11.00 9.68
CA SER A 184 5.82 -10.86 9.73
C SER A 184 6.26 -9.41 10.00
N MET A 185 5.44 -8.43 9.64
CA MET A 185 5.71 -7.01 9.87
C MET A 185 5.38 -6.54 11.29
N GLY A 186 4.72 -7.36 12.10
CA GLY A 186 4.27 -6.99 13.45
C GLY A 186 2.79 -6.64 13.54
N PHE A 187 2.04 -6.78 12.44
CA PHE A 187 0.59 -6.62 12.48
C PHE A 187 -0.04 -7.76 13.27
N VAL A 188 -0.97 -7.39 14.16
CA VAL A 188 -1.77 -8.33 14.95
C VAL A 188 -3.22 -8.31 14.46
N PRO A 189 -3.93 -9.46 14.43
CA PRO A 189 -5.33 -9.47 14.07
C PRO A 189 -6.15 -8.57 15.01
N LEU A 190 -7.12 -7.82 14.48
CA LEU A 190 -7.93 -6.85 15.24
C LEU A 190 -8.99 -7.55 16.13
N GLY A 191 -8.53 -8.39 17.06
CA GLY A 191 -9.37 -9.23 17.92
C GLY A 191 -9.70 -10.61 17.36
N GLU A 192 -10.51 -11.34 18.11
CA GLU A 192 -10.91 -12.73 17.83
C GLU A 192 -11.70 -12.87 16.52
N HIS A 193 -12.56 -11.90 16.20
CA HIS A 193 -13.43 -11.92 15.01
C HIS A 193 -12.86 -11.13 13.82
N SER A 194 -11.53 -10.99 13.77
CA SER A 194 -10.82 -10.26 12.71
C SER A 194 -10.77 -10.99 11.36
N THR A 195 -11.12 -12.28 11.32
CA THR A 195 -11.24 -13.06 10.08
C THR A 195 -12.63 -12.92 9.50
N PHE A 196 -12.73 -12.65 8.21
CA PHE A 196 -14.00 -12.43 7.51
C PHE A 196 -13.89 -12.81 6.02
N PHE A 197 -15.02 -12.82 5.31
CA PHE A 197 -15.08 -13.09 3.88
C PHE A 197 -15.37 -11.79 3.11
N GLN A 198 -14.43 -11.35 2.30
CA GLN A 198 -14.54 -10.07 1.61
C GLN A 198 -15.37 -10.19 0.32
N SER A 199 -16.53 -9.54 0.29
CA SER A 199 -17.48 -9.58 -0.83
C SER A 199 -16.87 -9.02 -2.12
N SER A 200 -16.11 -7.92 -2.00
CA SER A 200 -15.39 -7.30 -3.13
C SER A 200 -14.26 -8.17 -3.69
N LEU A 201 -13.87 -9.23 -3.00
CA LEU A 201 -12.93 -10.26 -3.47
C LEU A 201 -13.63 -11.60 -3.71
N PHE A 202 -14.92 -11.58 -4.06
CA PHE A 202 -15.71 -12.77 -4.37
C PHE A 202 -15.73 -13.78 -3.22
N GLY A 203 -15.90 -13.28 -2.00
CA GLY A 203 -16.00 -14.11 -0.79
C GLY A 203 -14.66 -14.77 -0.42
N CYS A 204 -13.53 -14.18 -0.79
CA CYS A 204 -12.24 -14.68 -0.32
C CYS A 204 -12.02 -14.35 1.16
N GLU A 205 -11.46 -15.32 1.89
CA GLU A 205 -11.14 -15.16 3.30
C GLU A 205 -9.96 -14.18 3.50
N ALA A 206 -10.14 -13.24 4.40
CA ALA A 206 -9.18 -12.21 4.76
C ALA A 206 -9.11 -12.02 6.27
N VAL A 207 -8.04 -11.38 6.74
CA VAL A 207 -7.84 -11.00 8.14
C VAL A 207 -7.62 -9.50 8.20
N PHE A 208 -8.35 -8.83 9.09
CA PHE A 208 -8.18 -7.43 9.39
C PHE A 208 -7.16 -7.25 10.52
N PHE A 209 -6.20 -6.36 10.31
CA PHE A 209 -5.05 -6.20 11.18
C PHE A 209 -4.89 -4.78 11.69
N HIS A 210 -4.16 -4.69 12.80
CA HIS A 210 -3.68 -3.47 13.42
C HIS A 210 -2.20 -3.59 13.77
N CYS A 211 -1.44 -2.52 13.56
CA CYS A 211 -0.03 -2.44 13.88
C CYS A 211 0.26 -1.06 14.48
N ASN A 212 0.71 -1.06 15.74
CA ASN A 212 1.26 0.11 16.41
C ASN A 212 2.76 -0.04 16.71
N GLN A 213 3.34 -1.21 16.40
CA GLN A 213 4.76 -1.47 16.53
C GLN A 213 5.22 -2.48 15.47
N PHE A 214 6.19 -2.07 14.64
CA PHE A 214 6.80 -2.97 13.67
C PHE A 214 7.68 -4.03 14.35
N SER A 215 7.68 -5.24 13.79
CA SER A 215 8.49 -6.35 14.28
C SER A 215 10.00 -6.09 14.09
N PRO A 216 10.88 -6.77 14.86
CA PRO A 216 12.32 -6.73 14.62
C PRO A 216 12.72 -7.13 13.20
N PHE A 217 11.99 -8.05 12.58
CA PHE A 217 12.22 -8.45 11.19
C PHE A 217 11.95 -7.29 10.22
N ALA A 218 10.82 -6.61 10.36
CA ALA A 218 10.48 -5.47 9.50
C ALA A 218 11.43 -4.29 9.70
N LEU A 219 11.86 -4.02 10.95
CA LEU A 219 12.88 -3.02 11.24
C LEU A 219 14.23 -3.38 10.60
N ALA A 220 14.64 -4.65 10.61
CA ALA A 220 15.84 -5.11 9.91
C ALA A 220 15.71 -4.91 8.38
N CYS A 221 14.53 -5.16 7.82
CA CYS A 221 14.24 -4.86 6.41
C CYS A 221 14.35 -3.36 6.11
N ALA A 222 13.87 -2.49 6.99
CA ALA A 222 13.99 -1.04 6.87
C ALA A 222 15.46 -0.58 6.81
N VAL A 223 16.34 -1.19 7.63
CA VAL A 223 17.79 -0.90 7.55
C VAL A 223 18.35 -1.23 6.16
N LYS A 224 17.98 -2.37 5.59
CA LYS A 224 18.41 -2.77 4.23
C LYS A 224 17.87 -1.81 3.15
N ALA A 225 16.63 -1.36 3.30
CA ALA A 225 15.95 -0.50 2.33
C ALA A 225 16.33 0.99 2.44
N LYS A 226 17.06 1.39 3.49
CA LYS A 226 17.32 2.80 3.83
C LYS A 226 17.90 3.62 2.69
N GLN A 227 18.91 3.10 1.99
CA GLN A 227 19.51 3.83 0.86
C GLN A 227 18.50 4.04 -0.27
N MET A 228 17.78 2.99 -0.65
CA MET A 228 16.76 3.07 -1.70
C MET A 228 15.64 4.06 -1.33
N TRP A 229 15.27 4.10 -0.04
CA TRP A 229 14.29 5.05 0.48
C TRP A 229 14.78 6.50 0.41
N GLN A 230 16.04 6.76 0.78
CA GLN A 230 16.64 8.10 0.71
C GLN A 230 16.76 8.59 -0.74
N GLU A 231 17.05 7.67 -1.65
CA GLU A 231 17.19 7.97 -3.07
C GLU A 231 15.85 7.93 -3.83
N LYS A 232 14.70 7.72 -3.17
CA LYS A 232 13.40 7.54 -3.83
C LYS A 232 13.05 8.67 -4.80
N LEU A 233 12.35 8.34 -5.88
CA LEU A 233 11.67 9.36 -6.68
C LEU A 233 10.37 9.74 -5.98
N LEU A 234 10.37 10.88 -5.28
CA LEU A 234 9.17 11.44 -4.65
C LEU A 234 8.45 12.38 -5.62
N ILE A 235 7.17 12.11 -5.87
CA ILE A 235 6.27 12.94 -6.66
C ILE A 235 5.16 13.39 -5.70
N ASP A 236 5.24 14.64 -5.21
CA ASP A 236 4.37 15.16 -4.16
C ASP A 236 3.35 16.16 -4.71
N GLY A 237 2.10 15.71 -4.85
CA GLY A 237 1.00 16.52 -5.38
C GLY A 237 0.65 17.72 -4.52
N ARG A 238 1.03 17.75 -3.24
CA ARG A 238 0.76 18.89 -2.34
C ARG A 238 1.69 20.07 -2.59
N LYS A 239 2.89 19.81 -3.12
CA LYS A 239 3.90 20.84 -3.41
C LYS A 239 3.79 21.41 -4.82
N SER A 240 2.84 20.92 -5.63
CA SER A 240 2.55 21.45 -6.96
C SER A 240 1.77 22.77 -6.91
N SER A 241 2.27 23.76 -6.16
CA SER A 241 2.08 25.14 -6.57
C SER A 241 3.03 25.38 -7.74
N VAL A 242 2.56 25.08 -8.96
CA VAL A 242 3.19 25.62 -10.16
C VAL A 242 3.03 27.13 -10.08
N ARG A 243 4.06 27.81 -9.54
CA ARG A 243 4.29 29.20 -9.90
C ARG A 243 4.57 29.16 -11.40
N ASN A 244 3.60 29.63 -12.18
CA ASN A 244 3.81 29.96 -13.58
C ASN A 244 5.02 30.89 -13.66
N ALA A 245 6.17 30.36 -14.07
CA ALA A 245 7.19 31.17 -14.69
C ALA A 245 6.67 31.49 -16.09
N ALA A 246 6.00 32.65 -16.19
CA ALA A 246 5.87 33.37 -17.44
C ALA A 246 7.21 34.02 -17.80
#